data_AF-A0A142ELM8-F1
#
_entry.id   AF-A0A142ELM8-F1
#
_cell.length_a   1.000
_cell.length_b   1.000
_cell.length_c   1.000
_cell.angle_alpha   90.00
_cell.angle_beta   90.00
_cell.angle_gamma   90.00
#
_symmetry.space_group_name_H-M   'P 1'
#
loop_
_entity.id
_entity.type
_entity.pdbx_description
1 polymer ?
#
loop_
_entity_poly.entity_id
_entity_poly.type
_entity_poly.pdbx_seq_one_letter_code
_entity_poly.pdbx_strand_id
1 'polypeptide(L)'
;MQNESSSEWPLIDAFGICRQTILPVYRQPTFDSALVTQLLFGECYQINGLTSDRNWFRIFHEDTGIGGWVSAKLIKEITKEEYFSFVHQDFQVVTSPIASIDYLGTQLYLLPGSRLHFSEFELFNWQDHIGFTGESRPHAVKATREELCDIALCYLNAPFQAGGRSIFGLDPVLAFGLIFSIAGFGWKSGKLPGKSIPEDQALPGDLFIFRDLEKQETQFGFFLGAEEILWMENRIKISEIEDWREFFENSASKNHVFDVRSIVG
;
A
#
# COMPACT_ATOMS: atom_id res chain seq x y z
N MET A 1 -24.31 31.45 5.97
CA MET A 1 -23.45 31.86 4.85
C MET A 1 -22.93 30.59 4.20
N GLN A 2 -23.29 30.42 2.93
CA GLN A 2 -22.84 29.44 1.93
C GLN A 2 -22.61 27.98 2.38
N ASN A 3 -23.64 27.16 2.19
CA ASN A 3 -23.47 25.78 1.75
C ASN A 3 -22.83 25.84 0.35
N GLU A 4 -21.51 25.68 0.26
CA GLU A 4 -20.88 25.30 -1.00
C GLU A 4 -21.27 23.85 -1.27
N SER A 5 -22.33 23.67 -2.06
CA SER A 5 -22.58 22.39 -2.72
C SER A 5 -21.42 22.15 -3.67
N SER A 6 -20.42 21.38 -3.23
CA SER A 6 -19.41 20.81 -4.11
C SER A 6 -20.14 20.02 -5.20
N SER A 7 -20.22 20.58 -6.40
CA SER A 7 -20.83 19.93 -7.55
C SER A 7 -19.84 18.93 -8.14
N GLU A 8 -19.74 17.77 -7.48
CA GLU A 8 -19.02 16.62 -8.01
C GLU A 8 -19.75 16.10 -9.26
N TRP A 9 -19.06 16.06 -10.40
CA TRP A 9 -19.57 15.43 -11.61
C TRP A 9 -19.10 13.98 -11.65
N PRO A 10 -20.00 12.97 -11.60
CA PRO A 10 -19.59 11.58 -11.66
C PRO A 10 -19.01 11.27 -13.05
N LEU A 11 -17.78 10.77 -13.07
CA LEU A 11 -17.19 10.16 -14.26
C LEU A 11 -17.41 8.64 -14.16
N ILE A 12 -18.10 8.09 -15.16
CA ILE A 12 -18.32 6.66 -15.34
C ILE A 12 -17.43 6.29 -16.54
N ASP A 13 -16.42 5.45 -16.33
CA ASP A 13 -15.41 5.02 -17.33
C ASP A 13 -14.19 5.95 -17.57
N ALA A 14 -13.65 6.61 -16.54
CA ALA A 14 -12.35 7.28 -16.63
C ALA A 14 -11.30 6.56 -15.75
N PHE A 15 -10.09 6.38 -16.28
CA PHE A 15 -9.03 5.58 -15.67
C PHE A 15 -7.68 6.28 -15.73
N GLY A 16 -6.78 5.94 -14.81
CA GLY A 16 -5.42 6.43 -14.80
C GLY A 16 -4.43 5.39 -14.25
N ILE A 17 -3.14 5.70 -14.42
CA ILE A 17 -2.02 4.92 -13.89
C ILE A 17 -0.98 5.84 -13.27
N CYS A 18 -0.43 5.43 -12.13
CA CYS A 18 0.66 6.16 -11.50
C CYS A 18 1.96 5.99 -12.32
N ARG A 19 2.47 7.09 -12.89
CA ARG A 19 3.78 7.13 -13.59
C ARG A 19 4.85 7.92 -12.81
N GLN A 20 4.59 8.15 -11.53
CA GLN A 20 5.53 8.76 -10.58
C GLN A 20 5.97 7.70 -9.58
N THR A 21 7.10 7.91 -8.89
CA THR A 21 7.52 7.01 -7.79
C THR A 21 6.42 6.88 -6.73
N ILE A 22 5.84 8.02 -6.35
CA ILE A 22 4.72 8.15 -5.41
C ILE A 22 3.76 9.21 -5.96
N LEU A 23 2.48 8.89 -5.99
CA LEU A 23 1.39 9.83 -6.25
C LEU A 23 0.61 10.09 -4.95
N PRO A 24 0.69 11.29 -4.36
CA PRO A 24 -0.04 11.62 -3.14
C PRO A 24 -1.54 11.75 -3.40
N VAL A 25 -2.35 11.15 -2.51
CA VAL A 25 -3.82 11.22 -2.55
C VAL A 25 -4.31 11.94 -1.29
N TYR A 26 -5.09 13.00 -1.48
CA TYR A 26 -5.51 13.92 -0.42
C TYR A 26 -6.96 13.71 0.00
N ARG A 27 -7.29 14.07 1.24
CA ARG A 27 -8.66 13.98 1.76
C ARG A 27 -9.60 15.00 1.11
N GLN A 28 -9.10 16.20 0.83
CA GLN A 28 -9.81 17.30 0.19
C GLN A 28 -9.01 17.81 -1.02
N PRO A 29 -9.65 18.49 -1.99
CA PRO A 29 -8.98 19.02 -3.18
C PRO A 29 -8.16 20.29 -2.87
N THR A 30 -7.19 20.16 -1.97
CA THR A 30 -6.24 21.21 -1.61
C THR A 30 -4.95 20.57 -1.09
N PHE A 31 -3.80 21.21 -1.35
CA PHE A 31 -2.50 20.75 -0.86
C PHE A 31 -2.35 20.86 0.67
N ASP A 32 -3.17 21.69 1.32
CA ASP A 32 -3.21 21.84 2.78
C ASP A 32 -4.02 20.72 3.46
N SER A 33 -4.52 19.75 2.70
CA SER A 33 -5.28 18.62 3.22
C SER A 33 -4.37 17.48 3.69
N ALA A 34 -4.88 16.66 4.59
CA ALA A 34 -4.20 15.43 4.99
C ALA A 34 -4.10 14.45 3.82
N LEU A 35 -2.97 13.74 3.73
CA LEU A 35 -2.86 12.55 2.89
C LEU A 35 -3.78 11.45 3.44
N VAL A 36 -4.48 10.76 2.55
CA VAL A 36 -5.26 9.56 2.88
C VAL A 36 -4.55 8.28 2.44
N THR A 37 -3.74 8.37 1.38
CA THR A 37 -2.90 7.28 0.88
C THR A 37 -1.89 7.85 -0.13
N GLN A 38 -1.04 6.97 -0.63
CA GLN A 38 -0.09 7.20 -1.71
C GLN A 38 -0.24 6.06 -2.73
N LEU A 39 -0.24 6.34 -4.03
CA LEU A 39 -0.12 5.29 -5.05
C LEU A 39 1.33 5.14 -5.49
N LEU A 40 1.77 3.90 -5.66
CA LEU A 40 3.10 3.57 -6.15
C LEU A 40 3.10 3.47 -7.67
N PHE A 41 4.29 3.59 -8.27
CA PHE A 41 4.45 3.46 -9.72
C PHE A 41 3.75 2.21 -10.26
N GLY A 42 3.04 2.33 -11.37
CA GLY A 42 2.32 1.25 -12.03
C GLY A 42 0.98 0.87 -11.39
N GLU A 43 0.60 1.43 -10.23
CA GLU A 43 -0.76 1.24 -9.70
C GLU A 43 -1.79 2.00 -10.55
N CYS A 44 -2.85 1.30 -10.93
CA CYS A 44 -3.97 1.86 -11.69
C CYS A 44 -5.05 2.39 -10.75
N TYR A 45 -5.80 3.39 -11.18
CA TYR A 45 -6.90 3.97 -10.41
C TYR A 45 -8.06 4.37 -11.32
N GLN A 46 -9.26 4.37 -10.75
CA GLN A 46 -10.45 4.89 -11.40
C GLN A 46 -10.58 6.38 -11.08
N ILE A 47 -11.08 7.16 -12.03
CA ILE A 47 -11.40 8.57 -11.87
C ILE A 47 -12.92 8.67 -11.79
N ASN A 48 -13.44 9.10 -10.64
CA ASN A 48 -14.86 9.02 -10.33
C ASN A 48 -15.50 10.42 -10.18
N GLY A 49 -14.71 11.48 -10.23
CA GLY A 49 -15.22 12.84 -10.35
C GLY A 49 -14.13 13.90 -10.43
N LEU A 50 -14.54 15.16 -10.51
CA LEU A 50 -13.66 16.32 -10.52
C LEU A 50 -14.31 17.56 -9.91
N THR A 51 -13.49 18.52 -9.49
CA THR A 51 -13.95 19.86 -9.08
C THR A 51 -14.46 20.66 -10.28
N SER A 52 -15.31 21.65 -10.04
CA SER A 52 -15.90 22.50 -11.10
C SER A 52 -14.86 23.25 -11.94
N ASP A 53 -13.73 23.62 -11.32
CA ASP A 53 -12.58 24.26 -11.96
C ASP A 53 -11.64 23.27 -12.68
N ARG A 54 -11.90 21.96 -12.56
CA ARG A 54 -11.10 20.85 -13.11
C ARG A 54 -9.66 20.78 -12.61
N ASN A 55 -9.33 21.45 -11.51
CA ASN A 55 -7.98 21.41 -10.95
C ASN A 55 -7.69 20.13 -10.14
N TRP A 56 -8.74 19.43 -9.71
CA TRP A 56 -8.63 18.22 -8.91
C TRP A 56 -9.56 17.13 -9.41
N PHE A 57 -9.03 15.91 -9.41
CA PHE A 57 -9.77 14.70 -9.71
C PHE A 57 -9.93 13.87 -8.46
N ARG A 58 -11.14 13.33 -8.28
CA ARG A 58 -11.43 12.32 -7.27
C ARG A 58 -11.15 10.95 -7.87
N ILE A 59 -10.24 10.21 -7.26
CA ILE A 59 -9.84 8.87 -7.70
C ILE A 59 -10.22 7.81 -6.68
N PHE A 60 -10.30 6.56 -7.15
CA PHE A 60 -10.48 5.37 -6.33
C PHE A 60 -9.48 4.29 -6.73
N HIS A 61 -8.73 3.77 -5.76
CA HIS A 61 -7.77 2.69 -5.96
C HIS A 61 -8.35 1.36 -5.47
N GLU A 62 -8.64 0.46 -6.41
CA GLU A 62 -9.41 -0.76 -6.18
C GLU A 62 -8.75 -1.72 -5.19
N ASP A 63 -7.43 -1.88 -5.25
CA ASP A 63 -6.71 -2.84 -4.40
C ASP A 63 -6.75 -2.44 -2.93
N THR A 64 -6.57 -1.15 -2.66
CA THR A 64 -6.67 -0.62 -1.29
C THR A 64 -8.12 -0.36 -0.86
N GLY A 65 -9.04 -0.16 -1.81
CA GLY A 65 -10.40 0.31 -1.51
C GLY A 65 -10.46 1.76 -1.00
N ILE A 66 -9.40 2.55 -1.21
CA ILE A 66 -9.29 3.93 -0.74
C ILE A 66 -9.44 4.90 -1.92
N GLY A 67 -10.17 5.98 -1.70
CA GLY A 67 -10.30 7.08 -2.65
C GLY A 67 -9.98 8.43 -2.02
N GLY A 68 -9.71 9.41 -2.87
CA GLY A 68 -9.39 10.77 -2.46
C GLY A 68 -9.11 11.66 -3.66
N TRP A 69 -8.45 12.78 -3.44
CA TRP A 69 -8.24 13.84 -4.42
C TRP A 69 -6.79 13.91 -4.87
N VAL A 70 -6.61 14.09 -6.17
CA VAL A 70 -5.30 14.26 -6.82
C VAL A 70 -5.35 15.49 -7.72
N SER A 71 -4.28 16.28 -7.71
CA SER A 71 -4.16 17.43 -8.60
C SER A 71 -4.18 16.98 -10.06
N ALA A 72 -4.93 17.66 -10.92
CA ALA A 72 -5.05 17.38 -12.35
C ALA A 72 -3.70 17.28 -13.08
N LYS A 73 -2.69 18.01 -12.60
CA LYS A 73 -1.33 18.01 -13.16
C LYS A 73 -0.58 16.69 -12.95
N LEU A 74 -1.01 15.88 -11.98
CA LEU A 74 -0.38 14.61 -11.62
C LEU A 74 -1.11 13.40 -12.21
N ILE A 75 -2.27 13.61 -12.81
CA ILE A 75 -3.07 12.56 -13.43
C ILE A 75 -2.41 12.15 -14.75
N LYS A 76 -2.19 10.84 -14.90
CA LYS A 76 -1.94 10.23 -16.19
C LYS A 76 -3.13 9.35 -16.56
N GLU A 77 -3.95 9.85 -17.46
CA GLU A 77 -5.10 9.10 -17.99
C GLU A 77 -4.63 7.95 -18.90
N ILE A 78 -5.40 6.87 -18.87
CA ILE A 78 -5.26 5.70 -19.74
C ILE A 78 -6.63 5.28 -20.27
N THR A 79 -6.64 4.53 -21.37
CA THR A 79 -7.88 3.98 -21.92
C THR A 79 -8.44 2.89 -21.01
N LYS A 80 -9.70 2.55 -21.23
CA LYS A 80 -10.37 1.43 -20.54
C LYS A 80 -9.68 0.11 -20.86
N GLU A 81 -9.25 -0.07 -22.10
CA GLU A 81 -8.52 -1.24 -22.57
C GLU A 81 -7.16 -1.36 -21.87
N GLU A 82 -6.41 -0.26 -21.76
CA GLU A 82 -5.15 -0.19 -21.03
C GLU A 82 -5.36 -0.54 -19.55
N TYR A 83 -6.35 0.08 -18.89
CA TYR A 83 -6.66 -0.19 -17.48
C TYR A 83 -6.95 -1.67 -17.25
N PHE A 84 -7.82 -2.27 -18.06
CA PHE A 84 -8.12 -3.69 -17.91
C PHE A 84 -6.92 -4.57 -18.22
N SER A 85 -6.07 -4.20 -19.18
CA SER A 85 -4.81 -4.90 -19.45
C SER A 85 -3.92 -4.90 -18.21
N PHE A 86 -3.65 -3.73 -17.62
CA PHE A 86 -2.75 -3.60 -16.48
C PHE A 86 -3.28 -4.25 -15.20
N VAL A 87 -4.60 -4.23 -14.99
CA VAL A 87 -5.20 -4.80 -13.78
C VAL A 87 -5.30 -6.33 -13.85
N HIS A 88 -5.44 -6.93 -15.05
CA HIS A 88 -5.68 -8.36 -15.19
C HIS A 88 -4.48 -9.16 -15.71
N GLN A 89 -3.48 -8.50 -16.32
CA GLN A 89 -2.26 -9.17 -16.75
C GLN A 89 -1.26 -9.29 -15.61
N ASP A 90 -0.39 -10.30 -15.73
CA ASP A 90 0.70 -10.49 -14.80
C ASP A 90 1.70 -9.33 -14.88
N PHE A 91 2.18 -8.91 -13.72
CA PHE A 91 3.19 -7.88 -13.56
C PHE A 91 4.27 -8.34 -12.57
N GLN A 92 5.46 -7.72 -12.63
CA GLN A 92 6.42 -7.83 -11.53
C GLN A 92 6.14 -6.76 -10.50
N VAL A 93 6.34 -7.10 -9.24
CA VAL A 93 6.34 -6.14 -8.14
C VAL A 93 7.75 -5.97 -7.61
N VAL A 94 8.18 -4.71 -7.48
CA VAL A 94 9.49 -4.35 -6.93
C VAL A 94 9.55 -4.74 -5.45
N THR A 95 10.65 -5.36 -5.04
CA THR A 95 10.91 -5.77 -3.65
C THR A 95 12.10 -5.02 -3.04
N SER A 96 13.07 -4.58 -3.85
CA SER A 96 14.22 -3.82 -3.35
C SER A 96 13.82 -2.45 -2.80
N PRO A 97 14.46 -1.95 -1.72
CA PRO A 97 14.15 -0.65 -1.12
C PRO A 97 14.20 0.53 -2.10
N ILE A 98 15.14 0.51 -3.03
CA ILE A 98 15.23 1.45 -4.14
C ILE A 98 15.58 0.65 -5.40
N ALA A 99 14.72 0.76 -6.39
CA ALA A 99 14.98 0.33 -7.76
C ALA A 99 15.00 1.55 -8.68
N SER A 100 15.42 1.37 -9.93
CA SER A 100 15.26 2.41 -10.96
C SER A 100 14.81 1.81 -12.27
N ILE A 101 14.22 2.61 -13.15
CA ILE A 101 13.95 2.31 -14.57
C ILE A 101 14.38 3.50 -15.43
N ASP A 102 14.76 3.24 -16.68
CA ASP A 102 14.82 4.28 -17.69
C ASP A 102 13.40 4.66 -18.11
N TYR A 103 13.03 5.91 -17.87
CA TYR A 103 11.73 6.48 -18.19
C TYR A 103 11.92 7.82 -18.91
N LEU A 104 11.47 7.88 -20.17
CA LEU A 104 11.56 9.07 -21.02
C LEU A 104 12.99 9.66 -21.13
N GLY A 105 14.01 8.79 -21.19
CA GLY A 105 15.41 9.19 -21.30
C GLY A 105 16.06 9.67 -19.99
N THR A 106 15.38 9.48 -18.86
CA THR A 106 15.89 9.77 -17.51
C THR A 106 15.68 8.58 -16.58
N GLN A 107 16.39 8.55 -15.46
CA GLN A 107 16.19 7.51 -14.45
C GLN A 107 15.05 7.89 -13.50
N LEU A 108 14.06 7.01 -13.38
CA LEU A 108 12.98 7.11 -12.41
C LEU A 108 13.20 6.05 -11.32
N TYR A 109 13.22 6.48 -10.06
CA TYR A 109 13.34 5.55 -8.94
C TYR A 109 11.99 4.93 -8.57
N LEU A 110 12.03 3.68 -8.16
CA LEU A 110 10.89 2.87 -7.76
C LEU A 110 11.10 2.36 -6.33
N LEU A 111 9.99 2.15 -5.62
CA LEU A 111 9.97 1.68 -4.24
C LEU A 111 9.29 0.31 -4.14
N PRO A 112 9.49 -0.45 -3.04
CA PRO A 112 8.83 -1.72 -2.84
C PRO A 112 7.31 -1.58 -3.01
N GLY A 113 6.70 -2.45 -3.83
CA GLY A 113 5.28 -2.34 -4.22
C GLY A 113 5.00 -1.63 -5.54
N SER A 114 6.00 -1.01 -6.16
CA SER A 114 5.88 -0.53 -7.54
C SER A 114 5.63 -1.69 -8.49
N ARG A 115 4.75 -1.50 -9.48
CA ARG A 115 4.35 -2.52 -10.46
C ARG A 115 5.01 -2.25 -11.80
N LEU A 116 5.62 -3.29 -12.34
CA LEU A 116 6.21 -3.32 -13.67
C LEU A 116 5.32 -4.20 -14.53
N HIS A 117 4.45 -3.56 -15.31
CA HIS A 117 3.65 -4.28 -16.29
C HIS A 117 4.50 -4.66 -17.50
N PHE A 118 4.09 -5.72 -18.20
CA PHE A 118 4.70 -6.11 -19.46
C PHE A 118 3.64 -6.13 -20.54
N SER A 119 3.40 -4.98 -21.16
CA SER A 119 2.42 -4.86 -22.23
C SER A 119 2.93 -3.94 -23.34
N GLU A 120 2.32 -4.01 -24.52
CA GLU A 120 2.59 -3.07 -25.62
C GLU A 120 2.19 -1.62 -25.28
N PHE A 121 1.42 -1.43 -24.20
CA PHE A 121 1.05 -0.11 -23.68
C PHE A 121 2.11 0.49 -22.75
N GLU A 122 3.15 -0.27 -22.41
CA GLU A 122 4.18 0.24 -21.53
C GLU A 122 5.07 1.28 -22.19
N LEU A 123 5.43 2.27 -21.38
CA LEU A 123 6.24 3.41 -21.82
C LEU A 123 7.75 3.15 -21.64
N PHE A 124 8.12 1.98 -21.11
CA PHE A 124 9.49 1.51 -20.98
C PHE A 124 9.68 0.23 -21.80
N ASN A 125 10.76 0.16 -22.59
CA ASN A 125 11.08 -1.02 -23.37
C ASN A 125 11.73 -2.07 -22.48
N TRP A 126 11.02 -3.16 -22.21
CA TRP A 126 11.58 -4.31 -21.48
C TRP A 126 12.41 -5.24 -22.38
N GLN A 127 12.23 -5.16 -23.71
CA GLN A 127 12.76 -6.14 -24.66
C GLN A 127 14.29 -6.10 -24.83
N ASP A 128 14.96 -5.07 -24.32
CA ASP A 128 16.41 -4.96 -24.23
C ASP A 128 16.77 -4.49 -22.81
N HIS A 129 17.23 -5.40 -21.94
CA HIS A 129 17.54 -5.05 -20.54
C HIS A 129 18.59 -3.94 -20.45
N ILE A 130 18.38 -2.97 -19.53
CA ILE A 130 19.36 -2.38 -18.59
C ILE A 130 18.77 -1.18 -17.83
N GLY A 131 17.59 -0.67 -18.20
CA GLY A 131 16.99 0.41 -17.43
C GLY A 131 16.62 0.01 -16.00
N PHE A 132 16.17 -1.24 -15.80
CA PHE A 132 15.78 -1.70 -14.47
C PHE A 132 16.99 -2.05 -13.60
N THR A 133 17.11 -1.39 -12.46
CA THR A 133 18.03 -1.77 -11.39
C THR A 133 17.22 -2.10 -10.14
N GLY A 134 17.57 -3.19 -9.44
CA GLY A 134 16.88 -3.63 -8.23
C GLY A 134 16.35 -5.07 -8.32
N GLU A 135 15.48 -5.41 -7.38
CA GLU A 135 14.86 -6.74 -7.28
C GLU A 135 13.35 -6.64 -7.46
N SER A 136 12.79 -7.65 -8.11
CA SER A 136 11.35 -7.76 -8.32
C SER A 136 10.93 -9.23 -8.36
N ARG A 137 9.65 -9.50 -8.08
CA ARG A 137 9.06 -10.83 -8.14
C ARG A 137 7.77 -10.85 -8.97
N PRO A 138 7.39 -11.97 -9.58
CA PRO A 138 6.10 -12.09 -10.26
C PRO A 138 4.98 -12.05 -9.23
N HIS A 139 4.07 -11.07 -9.35
CA HIS A 139 2.94 -10.93 -8.41
C HIS A 139 1.95 -12.11 -8.49
N ALA A 140 1.85 -12.77 -9.64
CA ALA A 140 1.00 -13.95 -9.84
C ALA A 140 1.42 -15.16 -8.97
N VAL A 141 2.67 -15.18 -8.48
CA VAL A 141 3.18 -16.23 -7.61
C VAL A 141 3.12 -15.74 -6.17
N LYS A 142 2.41 -16.48 -5.31
CA LYS A 142 2.38 -16.19 -3.87
C LYS A 142 3.76 -16.41 -3.24
N ALA A 143 4.16 -15.49 -2.37
CA ALA A 143 5.45 -15.57 -1.72
C ALA A 143 5.52 -16.74 -0.73
N THR A 144 6.71 -17.31 -0.57
CA THR A 144 6.99 -18.17 0.58
C THR A 144 6.96 -17.33 1.87
N ARG A 145 6.91 -18.00 3.03
CA ARG A 145 7.01 -17.29 4.33
C ARG A 145 8.34 -16.55 4.47
N GLU A 146 9.42 -17.14 3.97
CA GLU A 146 10.76 -16.53 3.95
C GLU A 146 10.77 -15.25 3.10
N GLU A 147 10.31 -15.33 1.85
CA GLU A 147 10.20 -14.16 0.97
C GLU A 147 9.30 -13.07 1.57
N LEU A 148 8.19 -13.45 2.20
CA LEU A 148 7.29 -12.51 2.88
C LEU A 148 7.98 -11.80 4.05
N CYS A 149 8.82 -12.50 4.82
CA CYS A 149 9.63 -11.89 5.87
C CYS A 149 10.66 -10.92 5.29
N ASP A 150 11.35 -11.27 4.21
CA ASP A 150 12.29 -10.39 3.53
C ASP A 150 11.62 -9.10 3.02
N ILE A 151 10.41 -9.23 2.44
CA ILE A 151 9.59 -8.09 2.02
C ILE A 151 9.22 -7.21 3.22
N ALA A 152 8.85 -7.79 4.36
CA ALA A 152 8.51 -7.04 5.56
C ALA A 152 9.73 -6.29 6.12
N LEU A 153 10.90 -6.95 6.15
CA LEU A 153 12.16 -6.38 6.63
C LEU A 153 12.67 -5.24 5.76
N CYS A 154 12.29 -5.15 4.48
CA CYS A 154 12.57 -3.97 3.63
C CYS A 154 11.99 -2.67 4.20
N TYR A 155 10.98 -2.74 5.06
CA TYR A 155 10.38 -1.58 5.72
C TYR A 155 10.96 -1.27 7.10
N LEU A 156 11.95 -2.03 7.58
CA LEU A 156 12.58 -1.76 8.87
C LEU A 156 13.13 -0.31 8.91
N ASN A 157 12.83 0.39 10.00
CA ASN A 157 13.13 1.81 10.21
C ASN A 157 12.30 2.80 9.36
N ALA A 158 11.36 2.37 8.53
CA ALA A 158 10.48 3.28 7.81
C ALA A 158 9.74 4.19 8.82
N PRO A 159 9.83 5.52 8.71
CA PRO A 159 9.25 6.43 9.68
C PRO A 159 7.73 6.51 9.52
N PHE A 160 7.04 6.87 10.60
CA PHE A 160 5.61 7.13 10.56
C PHE A 160 5.28 8.31 9.65
N GLN A 161 4.34 8.10 8.74
CA GLN A 161 3.70 9.15 7.95
C GLN A 161 2.23 8.77 7.74
N ALA A 162 1.31 9.60 8.23
CA ALA A 162 -0.12 9.42 7.96
C ALA A 162 -0.39 9.39 6.44
N GLY A 163 -1.08 8.36 5.96
CA GLY A 163 -1.33 8.11 4.53
C GLY A 163 -0.10 7.67 3.72
N GLY A 164 1.03 7.36 4.38
CA GLY A 164 2.26 6.89 3.74
C GLY A 164 2.18 5.42 3.28
N ARG A 165 2.76 5.11 2.12
CA ARG A 165 2.89 3.75 1.56
C ARG A 165 4.30 3.48 1.02
N SER A 166 5.34 3.92 1.74
CA SER A 166 6.73 3.74 1.31
C SER A 166 7.74 3.59 2.45
N ILE A 167 8.99 3.23 2.13
CA ILE A 167 10.10 3.20 3.09
C ILE A 167 10.48 4.59 3.65
N PHE A 168 10.05 5.68 3.00
CA PHE A 168 10.29 7.06 3.46
C PHE A 168 9.17 7.61 4.33
N GLY A 169 8.09 6.86 4.48
CA GLY A 169 6.89 7.27 5.20
C GLY A 169 5.82 6.22 5.06
N LEU A 170 5.44 5.62 6.18
CA LEU A 170 4.52 4.50 6.22
C LEU A 170 3.41 4.75 7.25
N ASP A 171 2.18 4.45 6.86
CA ASP A 171 1.02 4.46 7.74
C ASP A 171 0.79 3.04 8.29
N PRO A 172 0.67 2.82 9.61
CA PRO A 172 0.52 1.49 10.20
C PRO A 172 -0.74 0.75 9.73
N VAL A 173 -1.79 1.46 9.34
CA VAL A 173 -3.03 0.87 8.82
C VAL A 173 -2.84 0.38 7.37
N LEU A 174 -1.93 0.99 6.62
CA LEU A 174 -1.65 0.67 5.21
C LEU A 174 -0.43 -0.25 5.04
N ALA A 175 0.50 -0.22 6.00
CA ALA A 175 1.80 -0.89 5.99
C ALA A 175 1.68 -2.39 5.66
N PHE A 176 0.94 -3.11 6.50
CA PHE A 176 0.85 -4.57 6.39
C PHE A 176 0.05 -4.98 5.15
N GLY A 177 -1.00 -4.23 4.80
CA GLY A 177 -1.72 -4.44 3.53
C GLY A 177 -0.80 -4.36 2.31
N LEU A 178 0.12 -3.39 2.29
CA LEU A 178 1.13 -3.25 1.25
C LEU A 178 2.14 -4.42 1.26
N ILE A 179 2.68 -4.79 2.42
CA ILE A 179 3.62 -5.92 2.58
C ILE A 179 2.99 -7.22 2.05
N PHE A 180 1.77 -7.54 2.49
CA PHE A 180 1.05 -8.73 2.03
C PHE A 180 0.71 -8.65 0.54
N SER A 181 0.36 -7.46 0.02
CA SER A 181 0.10 -7.27 -1.41
C SER A 181 1.35 -7.53 -2.26
N ILE A 182 2.53 -7.07 -1.85
CA ILE A 182 3.80 -7.35 -2.55
C ILE A 182 4.06 -8.86 -2.60
N ALA A 183 3.70 -9.56 -1.53
CA ALA A 183 3.81 -11.01 -1.43
C ALA A 183 2.70 -11.79 -2.19
N GLY A 184 1.75 -11.11 -2.86
CA GLY A 184 0.66 -11.74 -3.60
C GLY A 184 -0.54 -12.16 -2.75
N PHE A 185 -0.66 -11.64 -1.52
CA PHE A 185 -1.79 -11.86 -0.62
C PHE A 185 -2.67 -10.61 -0.55
N GLY A 186 -3.82 -10.64 -1.20
CA GLY A 186 -4.74 -9.51 -1.24
C GLY A 186 -5.37 -9.19 0.13
N TRP A 187 -5.28 -7.93 0.52
CA TRP A 187 -5.95 -7.38 1.71
C TRP A 187 -6.77 -6.17 1.32
N LYS A 188 -8.10 -6.33 1.26
CA LYS A 188 -9.02 -5.20 1.07
C LYS A 188 -9.23 -4.44 2.37
N SER A 189 -9.04 -3.12 2.36
CA SER A 189 -9.22 -2.28 3.55
C SER A 189 -10.57 -2.53 4.24
N GLY A 190 -10.56 -2.52 5.57
CA GLY A 190 -11.73 -2.78 6.41
C GLY A 190 -12.11 -4.25 6.62
N LYS A 191 -11.39 -5.20 6.01
CA LYS A 191 -11.57 -6.65 6.29
C LYS A 191 -10.23 -7.29 6.64
N LEU A 192 -10.16 -7.95 7.80
CA LEU A 192 -8.96 -8.67 8.20
C LEU A 192 -8.76 -9.92 7.32
N PRO A 193 -7.55 -10.10 6.74
CA PRO A 193 -7.24 -11.28 5.94
C PRO A 193 -6.98 -12.49 6.84
N GLY A 194 -6.94 -13.67 6.21
CA GLY A 194 -6.50 -14.90 6.86
C GLY A 194 -7.50 -15.51 7.85
N LYS A 195 -7.08 -16.62 8.45
CA LYS A 195 -7.86 -17.39 9.44
C LYS A 195 -7.33 -17.12 10.84
N SER A 196 -8.22 -16.98 11.81
CA SER A 196 -7.82 -16.88 13.22
C SER A 196 -7.22 -18.22 13.65
N ILE A 197 -6.06 -18.16 14.30
CA ILE A 197 -5.33 -19.31 14.81
C ILE A 197 -4.94 -19.07 16.27
N PRO A 198 -4.74 -20.14 17.06
CA PRO A 198 -4.06 -20.04 18.35
C PRO A 198 -2.64 -19.47 18.22
N GLU A 199 -2.20 -18.69 19.20
CA GLU A 199 -0.88 -18.04 19.21
C GLU A 199 0.28 -19.05 19.23
N ASP A 200 0.10 -20.19 19.90
CA ASP A 200 1.07 -21.29 19.93
C ASP A 200 1.24 -22.02 18.58
N GLN A 201 0.38 -21.71 17.61
CA GLN A 201 0.45 -22.19 16.23
C GLN A 201 0.97 -21.12 15.25
N ALA A 202 1.34 -19.94 15.74
CA ALA A 202 1.83 -18.85 14.91
C ALA A 202 3.16 -19.24 14.24
N LEU A 203 3.27 -18.87 12.95
CA LEU A 203 4.45 -19.07 12.14
C LEU A 203 4.94 -17.73 11.55
N PRO A 204 6.24 -17.58 11.24
CA PRO A 204 6.75 -16.37 10.59
C PRO A 204 5.92 -15.97 9.38
N GLY A 205 5.50 -14.71 9.30
CA GLY A 205 4.57 -14.20 8.30
C GLY A 205 3.10 -14.12 8.74
N ASP A 206 2.76 -14.61 9.93
CA ASP A 206 1.42 -14.42 10.49
C ASP A 206 1.24 -13.02 11.09
N LEU A 207 -0.01 -12.54 11.09
CA LEU A 207 -0.37 -11.20 11.51
C LEU A 207 -0.94 -11.23 12.95
N PHE A 208 -0.29 -10.54 13.85
CA PHE A 208 -0.76 -10.26 15.20
C PHE A 208 -1.56 -8.97 15.22
N ILE A 209 -2.65 -8.96 15.98
CA ILE A 209 -3.62 -7.87 16.00
C ILE A 209 -3.95 -7.54 17.44
N PHE A 210 -3.81 -6.27 17.79
CA PHE A 210 -4.34 -5.69 19.02
C PHE A 210 -5.52 -4.78 18.68
N ARG A 211 -6.65 -4.93 19.36
CA ARG A 211 -7.82 -4.06 19.18
C ARG A 211 -8.24 -3.44 20.48
N ASP A 212 -8.27 -2.11 20.54
CA ASP A 212 -8.92 -1.36 21.61
C ASP A 212 -10.39 -1.14 21.21
N LEU A 213 -11.31 -1.83 21.88
CA LEU A 213 -12.73 -1.82 21.51
C LEU A 213 -13.43 -0.52 21.90
N GLU A 214 -12.92 0.20 22.90
CA GLU A 214 -13.48 1.49 23.31
C GLU A 214 -13.03 2.62 22.37
N LYS A 215 -11.74 2.63 22.01
CA LYS A 215 -11.19 3.63 21.07
C LYS A 215 -11.45 3.30 19.61
N GLN A 216 -11.90 2.08 19.31
CA GLN A 216 -12.04 1.56 17.95
C GLN A 216 -10.73 1.59 17.15
N GLU A 217 -9.60 1.39 17.85
CA GLU A 217 -8.27 1.36 17.25
C GLU A 217 -7.82 -0.07 17.02
N THR A 218 -7.18 -0.33 15.88
CA THR A 218 -6.58 -1.62 15.56
C THR A 218 -5.12 -1.41 15.23
N GLN A 219 -4.27 -2.17 15.92
CA GLN A 219 -2.83 -2.13 15.79
C GLN A 219 -2.37 -3.50 15.29
N PHE A 220 -1.34 -3.49 14.47
CA PHE A 220 -0.87 -4.66 13.75
C PHE A 220 0.59 -4.91 14.07
N GLY A 221 0.96 -6.18 14.13
CA GLY A 221 2.35 -6.63 14.15
C GLY A 221 2.51 -7.86 13.27
N PHE A 222 3.70 -8.00 12.70
CA PHE A 222 4.03 -9.08 11.78
C PHE A 222 5.04 -10.00 12.46
N PHE A 223 4.67 -11.26 12.64
CA PHE A 223 5.49 -12.21 13.37
C PHE A 223 6.69 -12.65 12.54
N LEU A 224 7.89 -12.52 13.09
CA LEU A 224 9.15 -12.91 12.43
C LEU A 224 9.63 -14.31 12.86
N GLY A 225 9.00 -14.91 13.88
CA GLY A 225 9.51 -16.11 14.54
C GLY A 225 10.34 -15.76 15.77
N ALA A 226 10.74 -16.79 16.53
CA ALA A 226 11.61 -16.64 17.71
C ALA A 226 11.17 -15.53 18.68
N GLU A 227 9.85 -15.40 18.90
CA GLU A 227 9.24 -14.36 19.76
C GLU A 227 9.44 -12.92 19.27
N GLU A 228 9.97 -12.71 18.06
CA GLU A 228 10.15 -11.39 17.46
C GLU A 228 8.94 -10.95 16.64
N ILE A 229 8.60 -9.67 16.75
CA ILE A 229 7.50 -9.03 16.04
C ILE A 229 7.95 -7.71 15.39
N LEU A 230 7.61 -7.54 14.12
CA LEU A 230 7.80 -6.31 13.37
C LEU A 230 6.54 -5.45 13.48
N TRP A 231 6.65 -4.24 14.02
CA TRP A 231 5.51 -3.36 14.24
C TRP A 231 5.88 -1.89 14.16
N MET A 232 4.87 -1.02 14.16
CA MET A 232 5.06 0.42 14.06
C MET A 232 4.65 1.15 15.34
N GLU A 233 5.60 1.90 15.90
CA GLU A 233 5.31 2.94 16.89
C GLU A 233 5.43 4.33 16.23
N ASN A 234 6.64 4.87 16.18
CA ASN A 234 7.01 6.08 15.43
C ASN A 234 7.79 5.76 14.14
N ARG A 235 8.25 4.51 14.03
CA ARG A 235 8.89 3.89 12.87
C ARG A 235 8.65 2.39 12.96
N ILE A 236 8.83 1.69 11.85
CA ILE A 236 8.87 0.23 11.88
C ILE A 236 10.10 -0.23 12.67
N LYS A 237 9.89 -1.09 13.66
CA LYS A 237 10.92 -1.66 14.53
C LYS A 237 10.62 -3.13 14.81
N ILE A 238 11.63 -3.83 15.33
CA ILE A 238 11.50 -5.19 15.85
C ILE A 238 11.58 -5.11 17.37
N SER A 239 10.73 -5.86 18.06
CA SER A 239 10.82 -6.13 19.49
C SER A 239 10.40 -7.56 19.78
N GLU A 240 10.47 -7.96 21.05
CA GLU A 240 9.78 -9.16 21.51
C GLU A 240 8.25 -8.96 21.47
N ILE A 241 7.49 -10.05 21.36
CA ILE A 241 6.02 -10.02 21.42
C ILE A 241 5.56 -9.45 22.75
N GLU A 242 6.18 -9.83 23.86
CA GLU A 242 5.76 -9.37 25.19
C GLU A 242 5.89 -7.84 25.33
N ASP A 243 7.00 -7.26 24.86
CA ASP A 243 7.20 -5.81 24.82
C ASP A 243 6.13 -5.10 23.98
N TRP A 244 5.76 -5.69 22.83
CA TRP A 244 4.70 -5.18 21.96
C TRP A 244 3.34 -5.20 22.67
N ARG A 245 3.03 -6.28 23.38
CA ARG A 245 1.78 -6.42 24.14
C ARG A 245 1.72 -5.41 25.28
N GLU A 246 2.75 -5.36 26.12
CA GLU A 246 2.83 -4.45 27.26
C GLU A 246 2.67 -2.98 26.81
N PHE A 247 3.29 -2.60 25.68
CA PHE A 247 3.16 -1.26 25.13
C PHE A 247 1.69 -0.87 24.85
N PHE A 248 0.92 -1.77 24.22
CA PHE A 248 -0.48 -1.49 23.91
C PHE A 248 -1.39 -1.62 25.13
N GLU A 249 -1.18 -2.60 26.00
CA GLU A 249 -1.96 -2.75 27.23
C GLU A 249 -1.81 -1.53 28.16
N ASN A 250 -0.60 -0.97 28.28
CA ASN A 250 -0.34 0.22 29.09
C ASN A 250 -1.00 1.49 28.55
N SER A 251 -1.30 1.54 27.24
CA SER A 251 -1.90 2.71 26.59
C SER A 251 -3.39 2.53 26.28
N ALA A 252 -3.91 1.32 26.37
CA ALA A 252 -5.27 0.96 25.96
C ALA A 252 -6.32 1.17 27.06
N SER A 253 -7.58 1.14 26.62
CA SER A 253 -8.71 0.94 27.51
C SER A 253 -8.71 -0.46 28.14
N LYS A 254 -9.54 -0.65 29.16
CA LYS A 254 -9.69 -1.96 29.84
C LYS A 254 -10.24 -3.05 28.92
N ASN A 255 -10.88 -2.68 27.81
CA ASN A 255 -11.54 -3.61 26.92
C ASN A 255 -10.79 -3.73 25.59
N HIS A 256 -9.82 -4.64 25.55
CA HIS A 256 -9.00 -4.92 24.38
C HIS A 256 -8.99 -6.42 24.04
N VAL A 257 -8.64 -6.74 22.79
CA VAL A 257 -8.60 -8.11 22.26
C VAL A 257 -7.33 -8.33 21.46
N PHE A 258 -6.70 -9.48 21.67
CA PHE A 258 -5.63 -10.02 20.83
C PHE A 258 -6.17 -11.08 19.88
N ASP A 259 -5.70 -11.05 18.63
CA ASP A 259 -6.05 -12.03 17.59
C ASP A 259 -4.81 -12.30 16.72
N VAL A 260 -4.62 -13.56 16.34
CA VAL A 260 -3.52 -13.97 15.45
C VAL A 260 -4.13 -14.55 14.18
N ARG A 261 -3.68 -14.06 13.03
CA ARG A 261 -4.20 -14.43 11.72
C ARG A 261 -3.13 -15.07 10.85
N SER A 262 -3.39 -16.30 10.43
CA SER A 262 -2.58 -16.94 9.40
C SER A 262 -3.08 -16.58 8.01
N ILE A 263 -2.23 -15.89 7.25
CA ILE A 263 -2.55 -15.39 5.89
C ILE A 263 -1.92 -16.30 4.82
N VAL A 264 -0.77 -16.88 5.14
CA VAL A 264 -0.08 -17.86 4.30
C VAL A 264 -0.59 -19.26 4.67
N GLY A 265 -1.46 -19.81 3.82
CA GLY A 265 -2.03 -21.15 3.98
C GLY A 265 -1.16 -22.27 3.44
#